data_AF-A0A0K0FMI3-F1
#
_entry.id   AF-A0A0K0FMI3-F1
#
_cell.length_a   1.000
_cell.length_b   1.000
_cell.length_c   1.000
_cell.angle_alpha   90.00
_cell.angle_beta   90.00
_cell.angle_gamma   90.00
#
_symmetry.space_group_name_H-M   'P 1'
#
loop_
_entity.id
_entity.type
_entity.pdbx_description
1 polymer ?
#
loop_
_entity_poly.entity_id
_entity_poly.type
_entity_poly.pdbx_seq_one_letter_code
_entity_poly.pdbx_strand_id
1 'polypeptide(L)'
;MELLFIGLEYFLVRVPLYGIFNEGYISLGVMPGLIYGFSVYLPVTIVFGQFLIALNRFFMIKFPFTYTKFVNLRVMIISIIFQFLLPSILLIWSFNQNIQASYTYDNSSTVIESTDDNYTMNSVLICIIMCVFWSIVNVILSALSIYFLTRVNRKMNEKSKEKPLLTHSCIQTTAQTFLAIVASLQYISFVTGDQIMETIAMHLYPFAEDAVSLSSAIVLFCVCKQVREQFLDFYHLKWLWEKYETKFTNNSKQTIKASANSIDLV
;
A
#
# COMPACT_ATOMS: atom_id res chain seq x y z
N MET A 1 -5.04 -8.00 7.38
CA MET A 1 -4.69 -6.75 8.07
C MET A 1 -4.76 -5.58 7.09
N GLU A 2 -3.90 -5.47 6.08
CA GLU A 2 -3.97 -4.36 5.09
C GLU A 2 -5.34 -4.15 4.44
N LEU A 3 -6.02 -5.21 3.96
CA LEU A 3 -7.37 -5.10 3.39
C LEU A 3 -8.43 -4.55 4.36
N LEU A 4 -8.29 -4.85 5.65
CA LEU A 4 -9.23 -4.41 6.69
C LEU A 4 -8.98 -2.93 7.03
N PHE A 5 -7.71 -2.52 7.00
CA PHE A 5 -7.30 -1.12 7.14
C PHE A 5 -7.72 -0.26 5.93
N ILE A 6 -7.50 -0.74 4.70
CA ILE A 6 -7.93 -0.07 3.47
C ILE A 6 -9.45 0.06 3.46
N GLY A 7 -10.19 -0.98 3.84
CA GLY A 7 -11.65 -0.93 3.94
C GLY A 7 -12.14 0.09 4.97
N LEU A 8 -11.44 0.19 6.11
CA LEU A 8 -11.76 1.15 7.17
C LEU A 8 -11.47 2.60 6.74
N GLU A 9 -10.36 2.84 6.03
CA GLU A 9 -10.04 4.15 5.46
C GLU A 9 -11.03 4.56 4.37
N TYR A 10 -11.35 3.65 3.45
CA TYR A 10 -12.35 3.87 2.41
C TYR A 10 -13.70 4.25 3.01
N PHE A 11 -14.13 3.50 4.03
CA PHE A 11 -15.40 3.76 4.69
C PHE A 11 -15.38 5.06 5.48
N LEU A 12 -14.33 5.35 6.25
CA LEU A 12 -14.32 6.52 7.13
C LEU A 12 -14.09 7.83 6.38
N VAL A 13 -13.18 7.87 5.40
CA VAL A 13 -12.69 9.13 4.81
C VAL A 13 -13.21 9.32 3.39
N ARG A 14 -13.33 8.24 2.60
CA ARG A 14 -13.55 8.34 1.15
C ARG A 14 -15.02 8.25 0.74
N VAL A 15 -15.80 7.40 1.39
CA VAL A 15 -17.27 7.31 1.18
C VAL A 15 -17.97 8.68 1.34
N PRO A 16 -17.72 9.48 2.40
CA PRO A 16 -18.34 10.80 2.54
C PRO A 16 -17.88 11.82 1.49
N LEU A 17 -16.65 11.68 0.95
CA LEU A 17 -16.17 12.52 -0.16
C LEU A 17 -16.97 12.30 -1.46
N TYR A 18 -17.51 11.09 -1.68
CA TYR A 18 -18.34 10.77 -2.85
C TYR A 18 -19.83 11.12 -2.67
N GLY A 19 -20.21 11.77 -1.56
CA GLY A 19 -21.58 12.16 -1.29
C GLY A 19 -22.48 11.02 -0.78
N ILE A 20 -21.89 9.91 -0.34
CA ILE A 20 -22.61 8.72 0.09
C ILE A 20 -22.73 8.73 1.63
N PHE A 21 -23.96 8.61 2.15
CA PHE A 21 -24.28 8.64 3.59
C PHE A 21 -23.96 9.95 4.35
N ASN A 22 -23.82 11.09 3.67
CA ASN A 22 -23.46 12.39 4.26
C ASN A 22 -24.27 12.77 5.51
N GLU A 23 -25.61 12.62 5.47
CA GLU A 23 -26.47 12.92 6.62
C GLU A 23 -26.14 12.05 7.85
N GLY A 24 -25.76 10.79 7.61
CA GLY A 24 -25.30 9.87 8.64
C GLY A 24 -24.00 10.35 9.27
N TYR A 25 -23.00 10.71 8.46
CA TYR A 25 -21.71 11.22 8.97
C TYR A 25 -21.85 12.52 9.76
N ILE A 26 -22.74 13.41 9.34
CA ILE A 26 -22.98 14.70 10.03
C ILE A 26 -23.76 14.48 11.33
N SER A 27 -24.69 13.52 11.35
CA SER A 27 -25.44 13.18 12.57
C SER A 27 -24.56 12.61 13.70
N LEU A 28 -23.39 12.07 13.36
CA LEU A 28 -22.41 11.55 14.33
C LEU A 28 -21.72 12.67 15.14
N GLY A 29 -21.77 13.92 14.67
CA GLY A 29 -21.23 15.08 15.38
C GLY A 29 -19.71 15.00 15.58
N VAL A 30 -19.25 15.29 16.80
CA VAL A 30 -17.82 15.27 17.15
C VAL A 30 -17.36 13.84 17.39
N MET A 31 -16.34 13.41 16.64
CA MET A 31 -15.75 12.09 16.70
C MET A 31 -14.32 12.14 17.25
N PRO A 32 -13.78 11.01 17.76
CA PRO A 32 -12.39 10.95 18.22
C PRO A 32 -11.41 11.13 17.05
N GLY A 33 -10.41 11.99 17.25
CA GLY A 33 -9.39 12.30 16.24
C GLY A 33 -8.53 11.13 15.80
N LEU A 34 -8.57 10.00 16.49
CA LEU A 34 -7.92 8.75 16.07
C LEU A 34 -8.40 8.27 14.69
N ILE A 35 -9.65 8.58 14.30
CA ILE A 35 -10.19 8.27 12.96
C ILE A 35 -9.43 9.06 11.88
N TYR A 36 -9.23 10.36 12.07
CA TYR A 36 -8.43 11.19 11.18
C TYR A 36 -6.93 10.85 11.28
N GLY A 37 -6.48 10.42 12.46
CA GLY A 37 -5.13 9.88 12.62
C GLY A 37 -4.85 8.71 11.68
N PHE A 38 -5.82 7.84 11.42
CA PHE A 38 -5.66 6.75 10.45
C PHE A 38 -5.48 7.24 9.01
N SER A 39 -6.17 8.31 8.60
CA SER A 39 -6.05 8.88 7.25
C SER A 39 -4.66 9.45 6.97
N VAL A 40 -3.98 9.99 7.99
CA VAL A 40 -2.61 10.48 7.88
C VAL A 40 -1.57 9.37 8.10
N TYR A 41 -1.88 8.42 8.98
CA TYR A 41 -1.00 7.29 9.32
C TYR A 41 -0.75 6.34 8.15
N LEU A 42 -1.79 6.03 7.38
CA LEU A 42 -1.73 5.04 6.30
C LEU A 42 -0.79 5.46 5.14
N PRO A 43 -0.92 6.67 4.55
CA PRO A 43 0.00 7.11 3.51
C PRO A 43 1.46 7.08 3.97
N VAL A 44 1.73 7.52 5.20
CA VAL A 44 3.09 7.51 5.79
C VAL A 44 3.61 6.08 5.97
N THR A 45 2.76 5.16 6.41
CA THR A 45 3.10 3.73 6.56
C THR A 45 3.41 3.08 5.21
N ILE A 46 2.65 3.41 4.17
CA ILE A 46 2.88 2.92 2.80
C ILE A 46 4.21 3.45 2.26
N VAL A 47 4.45 4.75 2.37
CA VAL A 47 5.68 5.40 1.89
C VAL A 47 6.92 4.88 2.64
N PHE A 48 6.80 4.65 3.95
CA PHE A 48 7.88 4.06 4.74
C PHE A 48 8.12 2.57 4.42
N GLY A 49 7.07 1.80 4.17
CA GLY A 49 7.19 0.43 3.66
C GLY A 49 7.91 0.36 2.32
N GLN A 50 7.59 1.29 1.42
CA GLN A 50 8.26 1.45 0.14
C GLN A 50 9.76 1.76 0.30
N PHE A 51 10.13 2.59 1.29
CA PHE A 51 11.51 2.82 1.69
C PHE A 51 12.20 1.54 2.16
N LEU A 52 11.57 0.77 3.04
CA LEU A 52 12.14 -0.50 3.53
C LEU A 52 12.38 -1.49 2.38
N ILE A 53 11.46 -1.56 1.42
CA ILE A 53 11.62 -2.41 0.21
C ILE A 53 12.81 -1.94 -0.63
N ALA A 54 12.93 -0.63 -0.88
CA ALA A 54 14.04 -0.07 -1.65
C ALA A 54 15.39 -0.30 -0.95
N LEU A 55 15.44 -0.11 0.37
CA LEU A 55 16.62 -0.35 1.20
C LEU A 55 17.03 -1.83 1.18
N ASN A 56 16.05 -2.73 1.33
CA ASN A 56 16.27 -4.17 1.30
C ASN A 56 16.87 -4.61 -0.05
N ARG A 57 16.34 -4.09 -1.17
CA ARG A 57 16.87 -4.36 -2.51
C ARG A 57 18.27 -3.80 -2.70
N PHE A 58 18.54 -2.60 -2.20
CA PHE A 58 19.86 -1.99 -2.25
C PHE A 58 20.91 -2.86 -1.55
N PHE A 59 20.62 -3.35 -0.34
CA PHE A 59 21.54 -4.24 0.38
C PHE A 59 21.74 -5.58 -0.33
N MET A 60 20.68 -6.15 -0.89
CA MET A 60 20.75 -7.40 -1.66
C MET A 60 21.68 -7.26 -2.88
N ILE A 61 21.62 -6.13 -3.60
CA ILE A 61 22.43 -5.90 -4.80
C ILE A 61 23.88 -5.52 -4.44
N LYS A 62 24.07 -4.63 -3.45
CA LYS A 62 25.40 -4.12 -3.09
C LYS A 62 26.24 -5.12 -2.30
N PHE A 63 25.61 -5.91 -1.42
CA PHE A 63 26.31 -6.81 -0.50
C PHE A 63 25.66 -8.21 -0.46
N PRO A 64 25.62 -8.95 -1.58
CA PRO A 64 24.88 -10.22 -1.66
C PRO A 64 25.35 -11.28 -0.65
N PHE A 65 26.67 -11.40 -0.41
CA PHE A 65 27.21 -12.39 0.54
C PHE A 65 26.95 -12.04 2.02
N THR A 66 26.91 -10.75 2.34
CA THR A 66 26.56 -10.29 3.70
C THR A 66 25.05 -10.38 3.90
N TYR A 67 24.28 -10.03 2.87
CA TYR A 67 22.83 -10.06 2.87
C TYR A 67 22.28 -11.45 3.19
N THR A 68 22.80 -12.51 2.54
CA THR A 68 22.36 -13.89 2.81
C THR A 68 22.71 -14.40 4.20
N LYS A 69 23.73 -13.83 4.85
CA LYS A 69 24.11 -14.18 6.23
C LYS A 69 23.32 -13.40 7.28
N PHE A 70 23.01 -12.13 7.00
CA PHE A 70 22.40 -11.21 7.96
C PHE A 70 20.87 -11.21 7.87
N VAL A 71 20.32 -11.20 6.66
CA VAL A 71 18.88 -11.11 6.45
C VAL A 71 18.27 -12.51 6.53
N ASN A 72 17.65 -12.78 7.67
CA ASN A 72 16.83 -13.96 7.91
C ASN A 72 15.35 -13.56 8.07
N LEU A 73 14.46 -14.56 8.19
CA LEU A 73 13.02 -14.33 8.39
C LEU A 73 12.73 -13.41 9.59
N ARG A 74 13.52 -13.49 10.67
CA ARG A 74 13.33 -12.65 11.86
C ARG A 74 13.60 -11.18 11.56
N VAL A 75 14.67 -10.88 10.83
CA VAL A 75 14.96 -9.49 10.40
C VAL A 75 13.85 -8.95 9.52
N MET A 76 13.31 -9.75 8.60
CA MET A 76 12.15 -9.32 7.79
C MET A 76 10.91 -9.04 8.63
N ILE A 77 10.58 -9.90 9.60
CA ILE A 77 9.47 -9.67 10.53
C ILE A 77 9.69 -8.39 11.34
N ILE A 78 10.90 -8.16 11.84
CA ILE A 78 11.25 -6.94 12.58
C ILE A 78 11.05 -5.71 11.68
N SER A 79 11.52 -5.74 10.43
CA SER A 79 11.31 -4.64 9.48
C SER A 79 9.82 -4.35 9.24
N ILE A 80 8.97 -5.38 9.12
CA ILE A 80 7.52 -5.21 8.98
C ILE A 80 6.93 -4.59 10.25
N ILE A 81 7.34 -5.03 11.45
CA ILE A 81 6.88 -4.42 12.70
C ILE A 81 7.28 -2.94 12.76
N PHE A 82 8.52 -2.61 12.40
CA PHE A 82 9.00 -1.22 12.34
C PHE A 82 8.22 -0.37 11.34
N GLN A 83 7.76 -0.98 10.24
CA GLN A 83 6.95 -0.29 9.24
C GLN A 83 5.69 0.33 9.86
N PHE A 84 5.03 -0.39 10.77
CA PHE A 84 3.79 0.06 11.42
C PHE A 84 4.04 0.83 12.71
N LEU A 85 5.12 0.50 13.44
CA LEU A 85 5.44 1.10 14.74
C LEU A 85 5.96 2.53 14.61
N LEU A 86 6.78 2.84 13.59
CA LEU A 86 7.37 4.16 13.48
C LEU A 86 6.33 5.24 13.13
N PRO A 87 5.38 5.02 12.21
CA PRO A 87 4.32 5.99 11.93
C PRO A 87 3.26 6.08 13.04
N SER A 88 3.21 5.15 14.00
CA SER A 88 2.17 5.17 15.04
C SER A 88 2.24 6.39 15.97
N ILE A 89 3.36 7.13 15.95
CA ILE A 89 3.48 8.42 16.63
C ILE A 89 2.41 9.42 16.15
N LEU A 90 1.99 9.33 14.88
CA LEU A 90 0.93 10.17 14.31
C LEU A 90 -0.45 9.83 14.88
N LEU A 91 -0.69 8.55 15.21
CA LEU A 91 -1.93 8.13 15.88
C LEU A 91 -1.99 8.65 17.31
N ILE A 92 -0.86 8.64 18.03
CA ILE A 92 -0.77 9.19 19.40
C ILE A 92 -1.03 10.70 19.37
N TRP A 93 -0.46 11.40 18.39
CA TRP A 93 -0.68 12.85 18.22
C TRP A 93 -2.13 13.20 17.91
N SER A 94 -2.82 12.35 17.13
CA SER A 94 -4.23 12.52 16.77
C SER A 94 -5.22 12.13 17.87
N PHE A 95 -4.77 11.42 18.90
CA PHE A 95 -5.65 10.89 19.95
C PHE A 95 -6.35 11.97 20.78
N ASN A 96 -5.68 13.10 20.98
CA ASN A 96 -6.20 14.21 21.80
C ASN A 96 -7.01 15.24 20.99
N GLN A 97 -7.25 14.97 19.71
CA GLN A 97 -7.99 15.88 18.84
C GLN A 97 -9.43 15.44 18.67
N ASN A 98 -10.29 16.41 18.38
CA ASN A 98 -11.67 16.20 18.02
C ASN A 98 -11.83 16.48 16.53
N ILE A 99 -12.57 15.64 15.85
CA ILE A 99 -12.87 15.80 14.43
C ILE A 99 -14.36 15.96 14.23
N GLN A 100 -14.75 16.67 13.19
CA GLN A 100 -16.14 16.90 12.85
C GLN A 100 -16.34 16.72 11.34
N ALA A 101 -17.46 16.11 10.97
CA ALA A 101 -17.91 16.08 9.60
C ALA A 101 -18.60 17.42 9.24
N SER A 102 -18.07 18.11 8.23
CA SER A 102 -18.62 19.37 7.71
C SER A 102 -18.99 19.20 6.23
N TYR A 103 -20.04 19.90 5.79
CA TYR A 103 -20.33 19.99 4.36
C TYR A 103 -19.23 20.78 3.65
N THR A 104 -18.82 20.30 2.49
CA THR A 104 -17.99 21.07 1.55
C THR A 104 -18.79 22.30 1.08
N TYR A 105 -18.09 23.34 0.61
CA TYR A 105 -18.68 24.62 0.20
C TYR A 105 -19.86 24.49 -0.81
N ASP A 106 -19.80 23.48 -1.69
CA ASP A 106 -20.84 23.21 -2.69
C ASP A 106 -22.01 22.36 -2.18
N ASN A 107 -22.04 21.99 -0.89
CA ASN A 107 -22.99 21.05 -0.27
C ASN A 107 -23.10 19.67 -0.94
N SER A 108 -22.19 19.35 -1.86
CA SER A 108 -22.20 18.12 -2.66
C SER A 108 -21.50 16.95 -1.98
N SER A 109 -20.55 17.23 -1.07
CA SER A 109 -19.77 16.24 -0.34
C SER A 109 -19.59 16.63 1.13
N THR A 110 -19.12 15.68 1.94
CA THR A 110 -18.80 15.89 3.36
C THR A 110 -17.32 15.60 3.57
N VAL A 111 -16.63 16.52 4.26
CA VAL A 111 -15.23 16.39 4.64
C VAL A 111 -15.16 16.14 6.14
N ILE A 112 -14.19 15.34 6.58
CA ILE A 112 -13.93 15.09 7.99
C ILE A 112 -12.60 15.74 8.34
N GLU A 113 -12.68 16.81 9.12
CA GLU A 113 -11.52 17.61 9.52
C GLU A 113 -11.47 17.75 11.04
N SER A 114 -10.30 18.14 11.55
CA SER A 114 -10.18 18.52 12.96
C SER A 114 -11.00 19.77 13.23
N THR A 115 -11.55 19.88 14.44
CA THR A 115 -12.17 21.13 14.91
C THR A 115 -11.17 22.28 15.07
N ASP A 116 -9.87 21.98 15.03
CA ASP A 116 -8.77 22.96 15.01
C ASP A 116 -8.11 22.97 13.62
N ASP A 117 -8.36 24.02 12.85
CA ASP A 117 -7.81 24.23 11.50
C ASP A 117 -6.27 24.20 11.50
N ASN A 118 -5.63 24.68 12.56
CA ASN A 118 -4.16 24.65 12.67
C ASN A 118 -3.66 23.22 12.76
N TYR A 119 -4.39 22.34 13.46
CA TYR A 119 -4.05 20.93 13.54
C TYR A 119 -4.18 20.26 12.16
N THR A 120 -5.26 20.52 11.43
CA THR A 120 -5.48 20.01 10.07
C THR A 120 -4.32 20.44 9.16
N MET A 121 -4.01 21.74 9.13
CA MET A 121 -2.92 22.29 8.31
C MET A 121 -1.55 21.71 8.68
N ASN A 122 -1.23 21.60 9.97
CA ASN A 122 0.03 21.02 10.44
C ASN A 122 0.13 19.52 10.10
N SER A 123 -0.99 18.78 10.18
CA SER A 123 -1.04 17.36 9.82
C SER A 123 -0.74 17.14 8.34
N VAL A 124 -1.37 17.94 7.47
CA VAL A 124 -1.13 17.92 6.02
C VAL A 124 0.32 18.29 5.72
N LEU A 125 0.87 19.31 6.38
CA LEU A 125 2.27 19.70 6.22
C LEU A 125 3.25 18.59 6.61
N ILE A 126 3.04 17.93 7.76
CA ILE A 126 3.86 16.80 8.20
C ILE A 126 3.79 15.67 7.18
N CYS A 127 2.59 15.36 6.68
CA CYS A 127 2.41 14.35 5.64
C CYS A 127 3.20 14.67 4.38
N ILE A 128 3.17 15.93 3.91
CA ILE A 128 3.94 16.40 2.75
C ILE A 128 5.43 16.24 3.00
N ILE A 129 5.94 16.73 4.13
CA ILE A 129 7.36 16.66 4.48
C ILE A 129 7.83 15.21 4.49
N MET A 130 7.08 14.31 5.13
CA MET A 130 7.40 12.89 5.18
C MET A 130 7.33 12.25 3.78
N CYS A 131 6.28 12.52 3.01
CA CYS A 131 6.13 11.96 1.66
C CYS A 131 7.27 12.41 0.75
N VAL A 132 7.60 13.71 0.73
CA VAL A 132 8.69 14.25 -0.09
C VAL A 132 10.04 13.68 0.36
N PHE A 133 10.33 13.70 1.66
CA PHE A 133 11.59 13.20 2.21
C PHE A 133 11.82 11.73 1.84
N TRP A 134 10.86 10.86 2.12
CA TRP A 134 10.99 9.44 1.83
C TRP A 134 10.97 9.14 0.33
N SER A 135 10.28 9.94 -0.49
CA SER A 135 10.34 9.82 -1.94
C SER A 135 11.73 10.13 -2.48
N ILE A 136 12.38 11.21 -2.00
CA ILE A 136 13.76 11.55 -2.38
C ILE A 136 14.72 10.40 -2.01
N VAL A 137 14.60 9.87 -0.79
CA VAL A 137 15.43 8.75 -0.33
C VAL A 137 15.20 7.51 -1.21
N ASN A 138 13.95 7.21 -1.57
CA ASN A 138 13.60 6.10 -2.45
C ASN A 138 14.22 6.23 -3.84
N VAL A 139 14.19 7.42 -4.43
CA VAL A 139 14.81 7.71 -5.73
C VAL A 139 16.31 7.49 -5.66
N ILE A 140 16.98 8.02 -4.61
CA ILE A 140 18.42 7.85 -4.42
C ILE A 140 18.79 6.36 -4.30
N LEU A 141 18.08 5.61 -3.44
CA LEU A 141 18.33 4.17 -3.24
C LEU A 141 18.10 3.37 -4.52
N SER A 142 17.06 3.72 -5.28
CA SER A 142 16.75 3.05 -6.54
C SER A 142 17.78 3.35 -7.61
N ALA A 143 18.21 4.60 -7.75
CA ALA A 143 19.28 5.00 -8.68
C ALA A 143 20.59 4.29 -8.35
N LEU A 144 20.96 4.21 -7.07
CA LEU A 144 22.13 3.47 -6.62
C LEU A 144 22.00 1.97 -6.91
N SER A 145 20.83 1.38 -6.67
CA SER A 145 20.56 -0.04 -6.95
C SER A 145 20.73 -0.36 -8.43
N ILE A 146 20.21 0.50 -9.32
CA ILE A 146 20.39 0.39 -10.77
C ILE A 146 21.87 0.52 -11.14
N TYR A 147 22.56 1.55 -10.63
CA TYR A 147 23.99 1.76 -10.89
C TYR A 147 24.85 0.54 -10.54
N PHE A 148 24.65 -0.05 -9.36
CA PHE A 148 25.37 -1.25 -8.95
C PHE A 148 25.00 -2.45 -9.81
N LEU A 149 23.71 -2.62 -10.15
CA LEU A 149 23.26 -3.72 -11.00
C LEU A 149 23.86 -3.64 -12.40
N THR A 150 23.82 -2.47 -13.06
CA THR A 150 24.44 -2.25 -14.37
C THR A 150 25.94 -2.54 -14.34
N ARG A 151 26.63 -2.16 -13.26
CA ARG A 151 28.07 -2.45 -13.09
C ARG A 151 28.35 -3.95 -12.98
N VAL A 152 27.50 -4.71 -12.28
CA VAL A 152 27.65 -6.17 -12.13
C VAL A 152 27.32 -6.88 -13.44
N ASN A 153 26.22 -6.53 -14.09
CA ASN A 153 25.78 -7.12 -15.34
C ASN A 153 26.73 -6.85 -16.50
N ARG A 154 27.36 -5.67 -16.56
CA ARG A 154 28.44 -5.39 -17.52
C ARG A 154 29.61 -6.36 -17.35
N LYS A 155 29.89 -6.82 -16.13
CA LYS A 155 30.95 -7.82 -15.86
C LYS A 155 30.51 -9.25 -16.17
N MET A 156 29.24 -9.58 -15.96
CA MET A 156 28.70 -10.93 -16.19
C MET A 156 28.12 -11.14 -17.60
N ASN A 157 28.02 -10.09 -18.41
CA ASN A 157 27.40 -10.08 -19.74
C ASN A 157 25.91 -10.53 -19.75
N GLU A 158 25.23 -10.45 -18.60
CA GLU A 158 23.80 -10.78 -18.45
C GLU A 158 22.97 -9.50 -18.36
N LYS A 159 22.04 -9.26 -19.28
CA LYS A 159 21.19 -8.05 -19.30
C LYS A 159 19.78 -8.24 -18.73
N SER A 160 19.34 -9.47 -18.45
CA SER A 160 17.90 -9.75 -18.31
C SER A 160 17.26 -9.24 -17.02
N LYS A 161 18.03 -9.03 -15.95
CA LYS A 161 17.52 -8.65 -14.62
C LYS A 161 17.43 -7.14 -14.37
N GLU A 162 18.01 -6.30 -15.25
CA GLU A 162 18.00 -4.83 -15.13
C GLU A 162 16.63 -4.21 -15.41
N LYS A 163 16.02 -4.62 -16.53
CA LYS A 163 14.77 -4.06 -17.03
C LYS A 163 13.62 -4.10 -16.01
N PRO A 164 13.33 -5.24 -15.34
CA PRO A 164 12.23 -5.28 -14.37
C PRO A 164 12.45 -4.39 -13.14
N LEU A 165 13.69 -4.30 -12.65
CA LEU A 165 14.03 -3.46 -11.51
C LEU A 165 13.88 -1.97 -11.86
N LEU A 166 14.35 -1.59 -13.05
CA LEU A 166 14.21 -0.23 -13.57
C LEU A 166 12.74 0.17 -13.76
N THR A 167 11.92 -0.72 -14.34
CA THR A 167 10.49 -0.48 -14.50
C THR A 167 9.79 -0.28 -13.15
N HIS A 168 10.14 -1.09 -12.14
CA HIS A 168 9.59 -0.90 -10.79
C HIS A 168 9.98 0.43 -10.18
N SER A 169 11.26 0.78 -10.23
CA SER A 169 11.74 2.05 -9.68
C SER A 169 11.07 3.25 -10.37
N CYS A 170 10.92 3.21 -11.68
CA CYS A 170 10.31 4.29 -12.45
C CYS A 170 8.83 4.47 -12.07
N ILE A 171 8.03 3.40 -12.09
CA ILE A 171 6.59 3.46 -11.77
C ILE A 171 6.38 3.94 -10.32
N GLN A 172 7.16 3.40 -9.37
CA GLN A 172 7.08 3.81 -7.98
C GLN A 172 7.45 5.28 -7.78
N THR A 173 8.52 5.75 -8.44
CA THR A 173 8.95 7.16 -8.37
C THR A 173 7.87 8.09 -8.95
N THR A 174 7.27 7.71 -10.08
CA THR A 174 6.18 8.48 -10.71
C THR A 174 4.96 8.57 -9.79
N ALA A 175 4.53 7.46 -9.19
CA ALA A 175 3.40 7.47 -8.26
C ALA A 175 3.69 8.35 -7.03
N GLN A 176 4.88 8.21 -6.44
CA GLN A 176 5.31 9.02 -5.30
C GLN A 176 5.36 10.51 -5.62
N THR A 177 5.87 10.85 -6.81
CA THR A 177 5.94 12.25 -7.28
C THR A 177 4.55 12.82 -7.48
N PHE A 178 3.64 12.03 -8.05
CA PHE A 178 2.25 12.42 -8.23
C PHE A 178 1.56 12.70 -6.88
N LEU A 179 1.71 11.82 -5.89
CA LEU A 179 1.18 12.06 -4.53
C LEU A 179 1.76 13.33 -3.90
N ALA A 180 3.07 13.56 -4.02
CA ALA A 180 3.71 14.76 -3.48
C ALA A 180 3.18 16.05 -4.12
N ILE A 181 2.92 16.06 -5.43
CA ILE A 181 2.33 17.20 -6.15
C ILE A 181 0.92 17.48 -5.62
N VAL A 182 0.07 16.46 -5.53
CA VAL A 182 -1.32 16.60 -5.08
C VAL A 182 -1.39 17.07 -3.64
N ALA A 183 -0.57 16.51 -2.76
CA ALA A 183 -0.47 16.94 -1.37
C ALA A 183 -0.01 18.41 -1.27
N SER A 184 0.95 18.83 -2.10
CA SER A 184 1.40 20.22 -2.14
C SER A 184 0.31 21.18 -2.62
N LEU A 185 -0.48 20.78 -3.62
CA LEU A 185 -1.64 21.56 -4.09
C LEU A 185 -2.67 21.75 -2.97
N GLN A 186 -2.95 20.70 -2.19
CA GLN A 186 -3.86 20.78 -1.04
C GLN A 186 -3.35 21.74 0.04
N TYR A 187 -2.04 21.74 0.32
CA TYR A 187 -1.49 22.70 1.28
C TYR A 187 -1.55 24.14 0.77
N ILE A 188 -1.23 24.35 -0.51
CA ILE A 188 -1.32 25.69 -1.11
C ILE A 188 -2.77 26.19 -1.06
N SER A 189 -3.76 25.35 -1.34
CA SER A 189 -5.17 25.76 -1.29
C SER A 189 -5.60 26.19 0.12
N PHE A 190 -5.14 25.50 1.17
CA PHE A 190 -5.37 25.94 2.56
C PHE A 190 -4.75 27.30 2.84
N VAL A 191 -3.54 27.57 2.34
CA VAL A 191 -2.84 28.85 2.57
C VAL A 191 -3.47 29.99 1.78
N THR A 192 -3.93 29.74 0.54
CA THR A 192 -4.54 30.76 -0.32
C THR A 192 -6.04 30.94 -0.08
N GLY A 193 -6.69 30.01 0.61
CA GLY A 193 -8.15 29.96 0.75
C GLY A 193 -8.88 29.72 -0.58
N ASP A 194 -8.22 29.07 -1.55
CA ASP A 194 -8.80 28.81 -2.87
C ASP A 194 -9.64 27.53 -2.83
N GLN A 195 -10.96 27.72 -2.71
CA GLN A 195 -11.96 26.65 -2.55
C GLN A 195 -12.03 25.70 -3.75
N ILE A 196 -11.77 26.19 -4.97
CA ILE A 196 -11.79 25.35 -6.18
C ILE A 196 -10.58 24.42 -6.16
N MET A 197 -9.41 24.99 -5.85
CA MET A 197 -8.17 24.22 -5.78
C MET A 197 -8.21 23.20 -4.64
N GLU A 198 -8.81 23.56 -3.51
CA GLU A 198 -9.03 22.68 -2.36
C GLU A 198 -9.92 21.49 -2.73
N THR A 199 -11.06 21.75 -3.37
CA THR A 199 -12.00 20.70 -3.81
C THR A 199 -11.33 19.73 -4.79
N ILE A 200 -10.59 20.26 -5.76
CA ILE A 200 -9.84 19.41 -6.73
C ILE A 200 -8.79 18.58 -6.00
N ALA A 201 -8.01 19.18 -5.11
CA ALA A 201 -6.95 18.49 -4.39
C ALA A 201 -7.50 17.38 -3.48
N MET A 202 -8.61 17.65 -2.76
CA MET A 202 -9.28 16.67 -1.91
C MET A 202 -9.78 15.43 -2.68
N HIS A 203 -10.29 15.60 -3.91
CA HIS A 203 -10.72 14.47 -4.73
C HIS A 203 -9.56 13.73 -5.39
N LEU A 204 -8.49 14.45 -5.73
CA LEU A 204 -7.32 13.86 -6.41
C LEU A 204 -6.39 13.14 -5.43
N TYR A 205 -6.38 13.53 -4.16
CA TYR A 205 -5.48 12.97 -3.14
C TYR A 205 -5.70 11.46 -2.91
N PRO A 206 -6.94 10.96 -2.67
CA PRO A 206 -7.19 9.53 -2.52
C PRO A 206 -6.77 8.72 -3.75
N PHE A 207 -6.97 9.29 -4.95
CA PHE A 207 -6.54 8.66 -6.20
C PHE A 207 -5.02 8.56 -6.31
N ALA A 208 -4.29 9.61 -5.90
CA ALA A 208 -2.84 9.59 -5.88
C ALA A 208 -2.29 8.60 -4.84
N GLU A 209 -2.93 8.50 -3.68
CA GLU A 209 -2.59 7.53 -2.64
C GLU A 209 -2.78 6.09 -3.13
N ASP A 210 -3.92 5.79 -3.77
CA ASP A 210 -4.18 4.47 -4.37
C ASP A 210 -3.17 4.13 -5.47
N ALA A 211 -2.80 5.10 -6.30
CA ALA A 211 -1.77 4.90 -7.30
C ALA A 211 -0.43 4.49 -6.66
N VAL A 212 -0.05 5.13 -5.54
CA VAL A 212 1.16 4.77 -4.78
C VAL A 212 1.05 3.38 -4.17
N SER A 213 -0.06 3.06 -3.51
CA SER A 213 -0.25 1.77 -2.83
C SER A 213 -0.29 0.59 -3.81
N LEU A 214 -1.02 0.73 -4.92
CA LEU A 214 -1.20 -0.34 -5.91
C LEU A 214 0.00 -0.48 -6.87
N SER A 215 0.79 0.57 -7.06
CA SER A 215 1.92 0.57 -8.00
C SER A 215 2.85 -0.63 -7.81
N SER A 216 3.21 -0.97 -6.57
CA SER A 216 4.15 -2.06 -6.29
C SER A 216 3.54 -3.42 -6.63
N ALA A 217 2.27 -3.65 -6.28
CA ALA A 217 1.57 -4.90 -6.56
C ALA A 217 1.38 -5.12 -8.08
N ILE A 218 0.95 -4.07 -8.81
CA ILE A 218 0.78 -4.09 -10.27
C ILE A 218 2.11 -4.41 -10.93
N VAL A 219 3.19 -3.75 -10.52
CA VAL A 219 4.52 -4.03 -11.08
C VAL A 219 4.94 -5.45 -10.79
N LEU A 220 4.79 -5.94 -9.54
CA LEU A 220 5.20 -7.29 -9.17
C LEU A 220 4.47 -8.33 -10.01
N PHE A 221 3.17 -8.14 -10.24
CA PHE A 221 2.36 -8.98 -11.10
C PHE A 221 2.81 -8.94 -12.58
N CYS A 222 3.10 -7.75 -13.12
CA CYS A 222 3.55 -7.60 -14.51
C CYS A 222 4.96 -8.16 -14.75
N VAL A 223 5.85 -8.01 -13.77
CA VAL A 223 7.28 -8.33 -13.87
C VAL A 223 7.58 -9.79 -13.51
N CYS A 224 6.97 -10.31 -12.44
CA CYS A 224 7.31 -11.62 -11.91
C CYS A 224 6.34 -12.68 -12.47
N LYS A 225 6.82 -13.45 -13.45
CA LYS A 225 6.05 -14.55 -14.04
C LYS A 225 5.52 -15.53 -12.99
N GLN A 226 6.33 -15.86 -11.98
CA GLN A 226 5.95 -16.77 -10.91
C GLN A 226 4.80 -16.23 -10.05
N VAL A 227 4.85 -14.94 -9.69
CA VAL A 227 3.76 -14.30 -8.93
C VAL A 227 2.49 -14.25 -9.79
N ARG A 228 2.61 -13.92 -11.07
CA ARG A 228 1.48 -13.91 -12.01
C ARG A 228 0.82 -15.27 -12.14
N GLU A 229 1.61 -16.33 -12.29
CA GLU A 229 1.11 -17.71 -12.38
C GLU A 229 0.41 -18.12 -11.09
N GLN A 230 1.01 -17.87 -9.93
CA GLN A 230 0.38 -18.17 -8.63
C GLN A 230 -0.90 -17.36 -8.39
N PHE A 231 -0.93 -16.09 -8.78
CA PHE A 231 -2.11 -15.24 -8.66
C PHE A 231 -3.26 -15.70 -9.56
N LEU A 232 -2.95 -16.07 -10.81
CA LEU A 232 -3.92 -16.66 -11.74
C LEU A 232 -4.41 -18.02 -11.24
N ASP A 233 -3.53 -18.88 -10.74
CA ASP A 233 -3.90 -20.19 -10.17
C ASP A 233 -4.82 -20.03 -8.93
N PHE A 234 -4.59 -18.99 -8.11
CA PHE A 234 -5.46 -18.63 -6.98
C PHE A 234 -6.85 -18.22 -7.47
N TYR A 235 -6.94 -17.32 -8.45
CA TYR A 235 -8.21 -16.82 -8.99
C TYR A 235 -8.98 -17.85 -9.81
N HIS A 236 -8.28 -18.72 -10.53
CA HIS A 236 -8.87 -19.86 -11.22
C HIS A 236 -9.31 -20.97 -10.27
N LEU A 237 -9.15 -20.77 -8.95
CA LEU A 237 -9.51 -21.75 -7.91
C LEU A 237 -8.88 -23.11 -8.20
N LYS A 238 -7.73 -23.12 -8.90
CA LYS A 238 -7.10 -24.36 -9.38
C LYS A 238 -6.66 -25.23 -8.21
N TRP A 239 -6.24 -24.61 -7.12
CA TRP A 239 -5.99 -25.28 -5.84
C TRP A 239 -7.25 -25.94 -5.25
N LEU A 240 -8.43 -25.30 -5.38
CA LEU A 240 -9.70 -25.91 -4.97
C LEU A 240 -10.06 -27.07 -5.89
N TRP A 241 -9.87 -26.92 -7.21
CA TRP A 241 -10.08 -28.00 -8.18
C TRP A 241 -9.15 -29.19 -7.94
N GLU A 242 -7.86 -28.97 -7.75
CA GLU A 242 -6.87 -30.01 -7.42
C GLU A 242 -7.19 -30.71 -6.10
N LYS A 243 -7.70 -29.97 -5.10
CA LYS A 243 -8.15 -30.52 -3.82
C LYS A 243 -9.45 -31.33 -3.95
N TYR A 244 -10.34 -30.96 -4.87
CA TYR A 244 -11.52 -31.74 -5.22
C TYR A 244 -11.14 -33.01 -6.00
N GLU A 245 -10.22 -32.91 -6.96
CA GLU A 245 -9.77 -34.01 -7.81
C GLU A 245 -8.98 -35.06 -7.01
N THR A 246 -8.12 -34.63 -6.09
CA THR A 246 -7.43 -35.54 -5.15
C THR A 246 -8.39 -36.24 -4.19
N LYS A 247 -9.44 -35.54 -3.72
CA LYS A 247 -10.49 -36.15 -2.89
C LYS A 247 -11.35 -37.14 -3.70
N PHE A 248 -11.65 -36.81 -4.97
CA PHE A 248 -12.41 -37.66 -5.88
C PHE A 248 -11.64 -38.92 -6.29
N THR A 249 -10.34 -38.79 -6.60
CA THR A 249 -9.47 -39.94 -6.91
C THR A 249 -9.17 -40.83 -5.71
N ASN A 250 -9.07 -40.27 -4.50
CA ASN A 250 -8.95 -41.08 -3.29
C ASN A 250 -10.24 -41.84 -2.98
N ASN A 251 -11.40 -41.21 -3.16
CA ASN A 251 -12.69 -41.88 -3.01
C ASN A 251 -12.89 -42.95 -4.10
N SER A 252 -12.53 -42.68 -5.35
CA SER A 252 -12.64 -43.67 -6.44
C SER A 252 -11.75 -44.90 -6.20
N LYS A 253 -10.51 -44.70 -5.74
CA LYS A 253 -9.59 -45.79 -5.34
C LYS A 253 -10.12 -46.59 -4.14
N GLN A 254 -10.85 -45.99 -3.21
CA GLN A 254 -11.50 -46.71 -2.11
C GLN A 254 -12.71 -47.52 -2.60
N THR A 255 -13.55 -47.00 -3.50
CA THR A 255 -14.66 -47.77 -4.11
C THR A 255 -14.17 -48.92 -4.99
N ILE A 256 -13.08 -48.76 -5.74
CA ILE A 256 -12.50 -49.83 -6.57
C ILE A 256 -11.93 -50.94 -5.68
N LYS A 257 -11.29 -50.61 -4.55
CA LYS A 257 -10.83 -51.62 -3.58
C LYS A 257 -12.00 -52.34 -2.87
N ALA A 258 -13.08 -51.64 -2.56
CA ALA A 258 -14.27 -52.25 -1.97
C ALA A 258 -14.99 -53.18 -2.96
N SER A 259 -15.05 -52.81 -4.25
CA SER A 259 -15.62 -53.62 -5.33
C SER A 259 -14.76 -54.83 -5.72
N ALA A 260 -13.42 -54.72 -5.64
CA ALA A 260 -12.54 -55.86 -5.91
C ALA A 260 -12.65 -56.91 -4.80
N ASN A 261 -12.73 -56.50 -3.54
CA ASN A 261 -12.90 -57.41 -2.41
C ASN A 261 -14.29 -58.07 -2.33
N SER A 262 -15.30 -57.57 -3.06
CA SER A 262 -16.64 -58.20 -3.11
C SER A 262 -16.79 -59.22 -4.24
N ILE A 263 -15.84 -59.32 -5.17
CA ILE A 263 -15.89 -60.28 -6.29
C ILE A 263 -15.23 -61.62 -5.91
N ASP A 264 -14.34 -61.63 -4.91
CA ASP A 264 -13.68 -62.86 -4.41
C ASP A 264 -14.48 -63.62 -3.34
N LEU A 265 -15.80 -63.41 -3.24
CA LEU A 265 -16.67 -63.97 -2.20
C LEU A 265 -17.88 -64.78 -2.72
N VAL A 266 -17.78 -65.34 -3.94
CA VAL A 266 -18.77 -66.32 -4.47
C VAL A 266 -18.06 -67.57 -4.97
#